data_AF-A0A1U9KME6-F1
#
_entry.id   AF-A0A1U9KME6-F1
#
_cell.length_a   1.000
_cell.length_b   1.000
_cell.length_c   1.000
_cell.angle_alpha   90.00
_cell.angle_beta   90.00
_cell.angle_gamma   90.00
#
_symmetry.space_group_name_H-M   'P 1'
#
loop_
_entity.id
_entity.type
_entity.pdbx_description
1 polymer ?
#
loop_
_entity_poly.entity_id
_entity_poly.type
_entity_poly.pdbx_seq_one_letter_code
_entity_poly.pdbx_strand_id
1 'polypeptide(L)' 'MTDAIDDREIDILSAGVGLTIAPEHRAGVSANLRLLRAYSELIDEFPLPDREEPAFEYHP' A
#
# COMPACT_ATOMS: atom_id res chain seq x y z
N MET A 1 -4.76 3.21 14.40
CA MET A 1 -5.59 4.41 14.17
C MET A 1 -5.49 4.70 12.69
N THR A 2 -6.46 4.23 11.89
CA THR A 2 -6.39 4.37 10.43
C THR A 2 -6.64 5.84 10.12
N ASP A 3 -5.56 6.60 9.93
CA ASP A 3 -5.68 7.93 9.37
C ASP A 3 -6.41 7.81 8.04
N ALA A 4 -7.39 8.68 7.82
CA ALA A 4 -8.09 8.71 6.56
C ALA A 4 -7.07 9.04 5.48
N ILE A 5 -6.85 8.13 4.51
CA ILE A 5 -6.12 8.46 3.28
C ILE A 5 -6.75 9.75 2.72
N ASP A 6 -5.97 10.82 2.72
CA ASP A 6 -6.36 12.12 2.19
C ASP A 6 -5.86 12.28 0.75
N ASP A 7 -6.39 13.28 0.05
CA ASP A 7 -6.03 13.52 -1.36
C ASP A 7 -4.55 13.86 -1.54
N ARG A 8 -3.91 14.42 -0.50
CA ARG A 8 -2.49 14.76 -0.52
C ARG A 8 -1.61 13.53 -0.53
N GLU A 9 -1.96 12.50 0.24
CA GLU A 9 -1.26 11.22 0.20
C GLU A 9 -1.35 10.58 -1.18
N ILE A 10 -2.54 10.60 -1.79
CA ILE A 10 -2.76 10.08 -3.15
C ILE A 10 -1.89 10.84 -4.16
N ASP A 11 -1.79 12.17 -4.04
CA ASP A 11 -0.92 12.98 -4.90
C ASP A 11 0.56 12.61 -4.75
N ILE A 12 1.04 12.45 -3.51
CA ILE A 12 2.43 12.08 -3.23
C ILE A 12 2.77 10.70 -3.81
N LEU A 13 1.93 9.70 -3.53
CA LEU A 13 2.16 8.33 -3.97
C LEU A 13 2.11 8.20 -5.49
N SER A 14 1.11 8.84 -6.11
CA SER A 14 0.93 8.80 -7.57
C SER A 14 2.06 9.52 -8.31
N ALA A 15 2.53 10.66 -7.79
CA ALA A 15 3.70 11.36 -8.34
C ALA A 15 4.99 10.52 -8.24
N GLY A 16 5.19 9.79 -7.13
CA GLY A 16 6.36 8.93 -6.93
C GLY A 16 6.50 7.80 -7.94
N VAL A 17 5.38 7.35 -8.54
CA VAL A 17 5.35 6.31 -9.57
C VAL A 17 5.05 6.84 -10.98
N GLY A 18 4.95 8.16 -11.16
CA GLY A 18 4.64 8.79 -12.45
C GLY A 18 3.22 8.51 -12.96
N LEU A 19 2.26 8.27 -12.07
CA LEU A 19 0.87 7.98 -12.41
C LEU A 19 -0.01 9.23 -12.23
N THR A 20 -0.81 9.57 -13.24
CA THR A 20 -1.84 10.61 -13.13
C THR A 20 -3.19 9.97 -12.82
N ILE A 21 -3.81 10.35 -11.70
CA ILE A 21 -5.13 9.83 -11.29
C ILE A 21 -6.21 10.85 -11.64
N ALA A 22 -7.09 10.47 -12.56
CA ALA A 22 -8.23 11.28 -12.95
C ALA A 22 -9.19 11.52 -11.76
N PRO A 23 -9.81 12.71 -11.64
CA PRO A 23 -10.65 13.08 -10.49
C PRO A 23 -11.76 12.06 -10.18
N GLU A 24 -12.39 11.50 -11.22
CA GLU A 24 -13.45 10.49 -11.11
C GLU A 24 -13.01 9.18 -10.45
N HIS A 25 -11.70 8.90 -10.40
CA HIS A 25 -11.14 7.69 -9.80
C HIS A 25 -10.66 7.90 -8.37
N ARG A 26 -10.55 9.15 -7.88
CA ARG A 26 -9.96 9.49 -6.58
C ARG A 26 -10.65 8.78 -5.42
N ALA A 27 -11.98 8.79 -5.40
CA ALA A 27 -12.76 8.12 -4.35
C ALA A 27 -12.49 6.61 -4.28
N GLY A 28 -12.41 5.95 -5.45
CA GLY A 28 -12.12 4.52 -5.54
C GLY A 28 -10.68 4.20 -5.10
N VAL A 29 -9.71 5.01 -5.51
CA VAL A 29 -8.31 4.87 -5.09
C VAL A 29 -8.18 5.02 -3.57
N SER A 30 -8.80 6.04 -2.98
CA SER A 30 -8.80 6.25 -1.53
C SER A 30 -9.38 5.05 -0.78
N ALA A 31 -10.53 4.52 -1.22
CA ALA A 31 -11.16 3.34 -0.62
C ALA A 31 -10.25 2.10 -0.70
N ASN A 32 -9.62 1.85 -1.85
CA ASN A 32 -8.73 0.72 -2.03
C ASN A 32 -7.44 0.85 -1.20
N LEU A 33 -6.86 2.04 -1.10
CA LEU A 33 -5.68 2.28 -0.25
C LEU A 33 -5.98 2.03 1.23
N ARG A 34 -7.16 2.44 1.71
CA ARG A 34 -7.60 2.13 3.08
C ARG A 34 -7.71 0.63 3.33
N LEU A 35 -8.30 -0.10 2.37
CA LEU A 35 -8.42 -1.56 2.46
C LEU A 35 -7.06 -2.25 2.48
N LEU A 36 -6.14 -1.84 1.59
CA LEU A 36 -4.78 -2.40 1.53
C LEU A 36 -3.98 -2.12 2.80
N ARG A 37 -4.14 -0.94 3.43
CA ARG A 37 -3.51 -0.64 4.72
C ARG A 37 -4.01 -1.58 5.82
N ALA A 38 -5.31 -1.85 5.90
CA ALA A 38 -5.85 -2.80 6.87
C ALA A 38 -5.28 -4.22 6.68
N TYR A 39 -5.06 -4.65 5.42
CA TYR A 39 -4.37 -5.92 5.16
C TYR A 39 -2.89 -5.88 5.55
N SER A 40 -2.19 -4.77 5.31
CA SER A 40 -0.81 -4.60 5.75
C SER A 40 -0.69 -4.71 7.27
N GLU A 41 -1.56 -4.02 8.01
CA GLU A 41 -1.58 -4.07 9.48
C GLU A 41 -1.75 -5.53 9.98
N LEU A 42 -2.64 -6.30 9.36
CA LEU A 42 -2.82 -7.72 9.68
C LEU A 42 -1.56 -8.56 9.40
N ILE A 43 -0.84 -8.26 8.32
CA ILE A 43 0.39 -8.99 7.95
C ILE A 43 1.53 -8.61 8.90
N ASP A 44 1.66 -7.33 9.25
CA ASP A 44 2.72 -6.81 10.12
C ASP A 44 2.61 -7.34 11.56
N GLU A 45 1.42 -7.77 11.99
CA GLU A 45 1.19 -8.45 13.26
C GLU A 45 1.68 -9.91 13.29
N PHE A 46 2.00 -10.49 12.13
CA PHE A 46 2.49 -11.87 12.05
C PHE A 46 3.94 -11.95 12.55
N PRO A 47 4.23 -12.77 13.58
CA PRO A 47 5.58 -12.86 14.11
C PRO A 47 6.48 -13.60 13.10
N LEU A 48 7.39 -12.85 12.47
CA LEU A 48 8.45 -13.40 11.63
C LEU A 48 9.75 -13.49 12.44
N PRO A 49 10.49 -14.61 12.40
CA PRO A 49 11.82 -14.67 12.98
C PRO A 49 12.79 -13.75 12.23
N ASP A 50 13.90 -13.40 12.89
CA ASP A 50 14.91 -12.45 12.37
C ASP A 50 15.48 -12.82 10.99
N ARG A 51 15.35 -14.10 10.59
CA ARG A 51 15.70 -14.59 9.26
C ARG A 51 14.58 -15.46 8.72
N GLU A 52 13.83 -14.89 7.79
CA GLU A 52 12.95 -15.61 6.86
C GLU A 52 13.45 -15.38 5.44
N GLU A 53 13.56 -16.45 4.67
CA GLU A 53 13.93 -16.35 3.26
C GLU A 53 12.70 -15.96 2.42
N PRO A 54 12.84 -15.13 1.38
CA PRO A 54 11.73 -14.86 0.46
C PRO A 54 11.17 -16.14 -0.14
N ALA A 55 9.85 -16.18 -0.37
CA ALA A 55 9.18 -17.38 -0.90
C ALA A 55 9.72 -17.82 -2.28
N PHE A 56 10.33 -16.91 -3.04
CA PHE A 56 10.98 -17.21 -4.32
C PHE A 56 12.46 -16.85 -4.27
N GLU A 57 13.29 -17.79 -4.73
CA GLU A 57 14.74 -17.65 -4.82
C GLU A 57 15.16 -17.34 -6.27
N TYR A 58 16.15 -16.47 -6.44
CA TYR A 58 16.77 -16.26 -7.75
C TYR A 58 17.68 -17.43 -8.12
N HIS A 59 17.48 -18.01 -9.30
CA HIS A 59 18.38 -18.99 -9.90
C HIS A 59 19.00 -18.39 -11.18
N PRO A 60 20.34 -18.34 -11.29
CA PRO A 60 21.04 -17.76 -12.44
C PRO A 60 20.94 -18.59 -13.72
#